data_AF-A0A954A3R3-F1
#
_entry.id   AF-A0A954A3R3-F1
#
_cell.length_a   1.000
_cell.length_b   1.000
_cell.length_c   1.000
_cell.angle_alpha   90.00
_cell.angle_beta   90.00
_cell.angle_gamma   90.00
#
_symmetry.space_group_name_H-M   'P 1'
#
loop_
_entity.id
_entity.type
_entity.pdbx_description
1 polymer ?
#
loop_
_entity_poly.entity_id
_entity_poly.type
_entity_poly.pdbx_seq_one_letter_code
_entity_poly.pdbx_strand_id
1 'polypeptide(L)'
;MTRRTENQLRRLDTLESEFRVALVRHLRARAAGRGGLLFLVSSLRPDDWPPNLRSRVADELFEAAQQILALRVRHGLEAEGGLAPRYIDACRRHVDFDDHQRPGETKQALELLQWIGGRDADGEYRQRLLDAVNADDPGSAVPELER
;
A
#
# COMPACT_ATOMS: atom_id res chain seq x y z
N MET A 1 25.95 -19.34 9.42
CA MET A 1 24.80 -19.02 8.55
C MET A 1 25.00 -19.76 7.23
N THR A 2 23.98 -20.40 6.66
CA THR A 2 24.16 -21.21 5.44
C THR A 2 23.93 -20.36 4.18
N ARG A 3 24.63 -20.64 3.07
CA ARG A 3 24.42 -19.97 1.76
C ARG A 3 22.96 -19.96 1.31
N ARG A 4 22.19 -20.99 1.69
CA ARG A 4 20.75 -21.10 1.44
C ARG A 4 19.97 -20.02 2.18
N THR A 5 20.28 -19.79 3.46
CA THR A 5 19.65 -18.75 4.28
C THR A 5 19.94 -17.35 3.72
N GLU A 6 21.19 -17.09 3.31
CA GLU A 6 21.58 -15.81 2.70
C GLU A 6 20.83 -15.54 1.39
N ASN A 7 20.70 -16.54 0.52
CA ASN A 7 19.92 -16.42 -0.73
C ASN A 7 18.43 -16.14 -0.47
N GLN A 8 17.86 -16.74 0.58
CA GLN A 8 16.46 -16.52 0.95
C GLN A 8 16.22 -15.12 1.53
N LEU A 9 17.15 -14.60 2.34
CA LEU A 9 17.08 -13.23 2.83
C LEU A 9 17.23 -12.20 1.70
N ARG A 10 18.16 -12.41 0.77
CA ARG A 10 18.26 -11.56 -0.43
C ARG A 10 16.97 -11.56 -1.26
N ARG A 11 16.31 -12.72 -1.37
CA ARG A 11 15.03 -12.85 -2.04
C ARG A 11 13.94 -12.06 -1.32
N LEU A 12 13.91 -12.12 0.01
CA LEU A 12 13.00 -11.31 0.83
C LEU A 12 13.23 -9.81 0.60
N ASP A 13 14.48 -9.33 0.65
CA ASP A 13 14.82 -7.92 0.43
C ASP A 13 14.37 -7.43 -0.96
N THR A 14 14.56 -8.29 -1.97
CA THR A 14 14.13 -8.01 -3.34
C THR A 14 12.61 -7.90 -3.43
N LEU A 15 11.89 -8.87 -2.85
CA LEU A 15 10.42 -8.86 -2.83
C LEU A 15 9.87 -7.65 -2.07
N GLU A 16 10.45 -7.29 -0.92
CA GLU A 16 10.04 -6.10 -0.16
C GLU A 16 10.27 -4.81 -0.96
N SER A 17 11.37 -4.72 -1.68
CA SER A 17 11.70 -3.57 -2.53
C SER A 17 10.75 -3.46 -3.73
N GLU A 18 10.52 -4.55 -4.45
CA GLU A 18 9.58 -4.61 -5.58
C GLU A 18 8.15 -4.27 -5.14
N PHE A 19 7.70 -4.88 -4.03
CA PHE A 19 6.40 -4.62 -3.43
C PHE A 19 6.25 -3.14 -3.05
N ARG A 20 7.26 -2.55 -2.41
CA ARG A 20 7.25 -1.13 -2.05
C ARG A 20 7.07 -0.23 -3.27
N VAL A 21 7.86 -0.44 -4.32
CA VAL A 21 7.79 0.37 -5.55
C VAL A 21 6.41 0.25 -6.19
N ALA A 22 5.91 -0.98 -6.33
CA ALA A 22 4.60 -1.22 -6.92
C ALA A 22 3.48 -0.56 -6.09
N LEU A 23 3.47 -0.77 -4.78
CA LEU A 23 2.46 -0.23 -3.89
C LEU A 23 2.47 1.31 -3.88
N VAL A 24 3.65 1.95 -3.74
CA VAL A 24 3.76 3.42 -3.75
C VAL A 24 3.21 4.02 -5.04
N ARG A 25 3.46 3.40 -6.20
CA ARG A 25 2.90 3.85 -7.48
C ARG A 25 1.38 3.88 -7.45
N HIS A 26 0.75 2.80 -6.97
CA HIS A 26 -0.71 2.71 -6.91
C HIS A 26 -1.31 3.60 -5.83
N LEU A 27 -0.67 3.73 -4.67
CA LEU A 27 -1.09 4.65 -3.61
C LEU A 27 -1.07 6.10 -4.09
N ARG A 28 -0.04 6.53 -4.82
CA ARG A 28 0.03 7.89 -5.38
C ARG A 28 -1.08 8.16 -6.39
N ALA A 29 -1.37 7.19 -7.26
CA ALA A 29 -2.51 7.30 -8.17
C ALA A 29 -3.81 7.48 -7.38
N ARG A 30 -4.02 6.65 -6.34
CA ARG A 30 -5.24 6.69 -5.52
C ARG A 30 -5.39 7.96 -4.69
N ALA A 31 -4.30 8.45 -4.11
CA ALA A 31 -4.24 9.73 -3.41
C ALA A 31 -4.64 10.90 -4.31
N ALA A 32 -4.29 10.85 -5.60
CA ALA A 32 -4.69 11.83 -6.61
C ALA A 32 -6.12 11.61 -7.17
N GLY A 33 -6.93 10.78 -6.53
CA GLY A 33 -8.30 10.45 -6.98
C GLY A 33 -8.35 9.55 -8.24
N ARG A 34 -7.24 8.95 -8.64
CA ARG A 34 -7.12 8.09 -9.83
C ARG A 34 -6.86 6.64 -9.46
N GLY A 35 -7.03 5.72 -10.40
CA GLY A 35 -6.77 4.30 -10.15
C GLY A 35 -7.91 3.60 -9.42
N GLY A 36 -8.07 2.30 -9.73
CA GLY A 36 -9.19 1.49 -9.29
C GLY A 36 -9.22 1.19 -7.78
N LEU A 37 -9.92 0.12 -7.44
CA LEU A 37 -10.19 -0.31 -6.07
C LEU A 37 -8.93 -0.94 -5.45
N LEU A 38 -8.02 -0.11 -4.94
CA LEU A 38 -6.68 -0.53 -4.50
C LEU A 38 -6.71 -1.40 -3.23
N PHE A 39 -7.74 -1.24 -2.41
CA PHE A 39 -7.88 -1.96 -1.15
C PHE A 39 -8.91 -3.08 -1.22
N LEU A 40 -9.61 -3.21 -2.36
CA LEU A 40 -10.60 -4.25 -2.55
C LEU A 40 -9.96 -5.54 -3.08
N VAL A 41 -9.64 -6.43 -2.15
CA VAL A 41 -9.10 -7.75 -2.44
C VAL A 41 -10.25 -8.75 -2.58
N SER A 42 -10.24 -9.53 -3.66
CA SER A 42 -11.29 -10.49 -4.00
C SER A 42 -11.50 -11.54 -2.92
N SER A 43 -10.44 -11.95 -2.21
CA SER A 43 -10.51 -12.95 -1.14
C SER A 43 -11.03 -12.42 0.21
N LEU A 44 -11.09 -11.10 0.39
CA LEU A 44 -11.65 -10.45 1.58
C LEU A 44 -13.08 -9.96 1.36
N ARG A 45 -13.59 -10.13 0.15
CA ARG A 45 -14.86 -9.59 -0.27
C ARG A 45 -16.02 -10.41 0.34
N PRO A 46 -17.05 -9.75 0.88
CA PRO A 46 -18.30 -10.41 1.25
C PRO A 46 -18.97 -11.12 0.06
N ASP A 47 -19.67 -12.23 0.31
CA ASP A 47 -20.31 -13.05 -0.72
C ASP A 47 -21.45 -12.33 -1.47
N ASP A 48 -22.07 -11.35 -0.82
CA ASP A 48 -23.18 -10.54 -1.33
C ASP A 48 -22.72 -9.41 -2.27
N TRP A 49 -21.42 -9.17 -2.41
CA TRP A 49 -20.91 -8.12 -3.29
C TRP A 49 -20.96 -8.51 -4.77
N PRO A 50 -21.22 -7.53 -5.67
CA PRO A 50 -21.21 -7.76 -7.11
C PRO A 50 -19.91 -8.42 -7.61
N PRO A 51 -19.99 -9.38 -8.55
CA PRO A 51 -18.83 -10.11 -9.06
C PRO A 51 -17.85 -9.20 -9.83
N ASN A 52 -18.31 -8.06 -10.34
CA ASN A 52 -17.51 -7.08 -11.06
C ASN A 52 -16.69 -6.15 -10.13
N LEU A 53 -16.96 -6.13 -8.82
CA LEU A 53 -16.13 -5.43 -7.85
C LEU A 53 -14.92 -6.31 -7.51
N ARG A 54 -13.92 -6.27 -8.39
CA ARG A 54 -12.64 -6.95 -8.25
C ARG A 54 -11.53 -6.03 -8.74
N SER A 55 -10.38 -6.13 -8.09
CA SER A 55 -9.19 -5.40 -8.49
C SER A 55 -8.02 -6.36 -8.57
N ARG A 56 -7.66 -6.72 -9.81
CA ARG A 56 -6.50 -7.57 -10.06
C ARG A 56 -5.23 -7.00 -9.42
N VAL A 57 -5.08 -5.68 -9.44
CA VAL A 57 -3.95 -4.98 -8.79
C VAL A 57 -3.97 -5.18 -7.28
N ALA A 58 -5.15 -5.07 -6.63
CA ALA A 58 -5.25 -5.31 -5.19
C ALA A 58 -4.94 -6.76 -4.84
N ASP A 59 -5.44 -7.71 -5.65
CA ASP A 59 -5.16 -9.14 -5.46
C ASP A 59 -3.67 -9.46 -5.57
N GLU A 60 -3.00 -8.96 -6.62
CA GLU A 60 -1.57 -9.16 -6.84
C GLU A 60 -0.71 -8.55 -5.71
N LEU A 61 -1.05 -7.33 -5.26
CA LEU A 61 -0.36 -6.68 -4.14
C LEU A 61 -0.61 -7.43 -2.82
N PHE A 62 -1.83 -7.90 -2.60
CA PHE A 62 -2.19 -8.61 -1.37
C PHE A 62 -1.50 -9.98 -1.30
N GLU A 63 -1.40 -10.69 -2.42
CA GLU A 63 -0.64 -11.92 -2.51
C GLU A 63 0.85 -11.69 -2.26
N ALA A 64 1.45 -10.67 -2.88
CA ALA A 64 2.85 -10.31 -2.63
C ALA A 64 3.10 -9.97 -1.15
N ALA A 65 2.20 -9.22 -0.51
CA ALA A 65 2.28 -8.91 0.91
C ALA A 65 2.22 -10.18 1.79
N GLN A 66 1.34 -11.13 1.47
CA GLN A 66 1.27 -12.41 2.19
C GLN A 66 2.54 -13.25 2.00
N GLN A 67 3.11 -13.28 0.79
CA GLN A 67 4.37 -13.98 0.52
C GLN A 67 5.53 -13.39 1.34
N ILE A 68 5.61 -12.05 1.41
CA ILE A 68 6.60 -11.34 2.25
C ILE A 68 6.43 -11.72 3.72
N LEU A 69 5.20 -11.65 4.25
CA LEU A 69 4.93 -12.01 5.65
C LEU A 69 5.32 -13.47 5.96
N ALA A 70 4.95 -14.40 5.09
CA ALA A 70 5.30 -15.82 5.26
C ALA A 70 6.82 -16.04 5.28
N LEU A 71 7.58 -15.32 4.44
CA LEU A 71 9.03 -15.38 4.43
C LEU A 71 9.64 -14.76 5.70
N ARG A 72 9.15 -13.60 6.16
CA ARG A 72 9.60 -12.97 7.42
C ARG A 72 9.44 -13.92 8.61
N VAL A 73 8.25 -14.49 8.77
CA VAL A 73 7.95 -15.45 9.86
C VAL A 73 8.87 -16.67 9.78
N ARG A 74 9.08 -17.22 8.59
CA ARG A 74 9.99 -18.37 8.39
C ARG A 74 11.44 -18.07 8.81
N HIS A 75 11.85 -16.81 8.72
CA HIS A 75 13.19 -16.36 9.13
C HIS A 75 13.26 -15.83 10.57
N GLY A 76 12.18 -15.92 11.35
CA GLY A 76 12.12 -15.41 12.71
C GLY A 76 12.17 -13.88 12.79
N LEU A 77 11.85 -13.19 11.68
CA LEU A 77 11.73 -11.74 11.64
C LEU A 77 10.35 -11.31 12.13
N GLU A 78 10.28 -10.16 12.77
CA GLU A 78 9.02 -9.59 13.24
C GLU A 78 8.06 -9.34 12.07
N ALA A 79 6.85 -9.90 12.15
CA ALA A 79 5.84 -9.78 11.10
C ALA A 79 5.32 -8.35 10.95
N GLU A 80 5.09 -7.65 12.07
CA GLU A 80 4.44 -6.34 12.16
C GLU A 80 5.33 -5.14 11.75
N GLY A 81 6.63 -5.38 11.60
CA GLY A 81 7.61 -4.32 11.33
C GLY A 81 7.59 -3.77 9.90
N GLY A 82 6.88 -4.40 8.95
CA GLY A 82 7.00 -4.14 7.51
C GLY A 82 5.85 -3.37 6.86
N LEU A 83 5.99 -3.06 5.58
CA LEU A 83 4.92 -2.45 4.76
C LEU A 83 3.81 -3.45 4.39
N ALA A 84 4.17 -4.72 4.20
CA ALA A 84 3.24 -5.81 3.90
C ALA A 84 2.09 -5.97 4.92
N PRO A 85 2.31 -6.11 6.24
CA PRO A 85 1.22 -6.21 7.21
C PRO A 85 0.33 -4.97 7.20
N ARG A 86 0.91 -3.77 7.09
CA ARG A 86 0.16 -2.50 7.03
C ARG A 86 -0.76 -2.43 5.83
N TYR A 87 -0.32 -2.89 4.67
CA TYR A 87 -1.17 -2.96 3.48
C TYR A 87 -2.29 -3.99 3.66
N ILE A 88 -2.00 -5.16 4.23
CA ILE A 88 -3.02 -6.18 4.51
C ILE A 88 -4.08 -5.66 5.48
N ASP A 89 -3.67 -4.96 6.54
CA ASP A 89 -4.59 -4.34 7.49
C ASP A 89 -5.41 -3.23 6.82
N ALA A 90 -4.83 -2.48 5.90
CA ALA A 90 -5.58 -1.51 5.12
C ALA A 90 -6.67 -2.19 4.27
N CYS A 91 -6.35 -3.29 3.59
CA CYS A 91 -7.33 -4.08 2.83
C CYS A 91 -8.45 -4.62 3.73
N ARG A 92 -8.11 -5.15 4.92
CA ARG A 92 -9.09 -5.65 5.90
C ARG A 92 -10.00 -4.54 6.38
N ARG A 93 -9.41 -3.43 6.82
CA ARG A 93 -10.16 -2.26 7.29
C ARG A 93 -11.06 -1.69 6.20
N HIS A 94 -10.65 -1.77 4.94
CA HIS A 94 -11.45 -1.27 3.82
C HIS A 94 -12.79 -2.03 3.64
N VAL A 95 -12.80 -3.34 3.92
CA VAL A 95 -14.00 -4.18 3.80
C VAL A 95 -14.75 -4.36 5.12
N ASP A 96 -14.18 -3.90 6.24
CA ASP A 96 -14.83 -3.88 7.54
C ASP A 96 -15.90 -2.78 7.58
N PHE A 97 -17.18 -3.17 7.53
CA PHE A 97 -18.30 -2.22 7.60
C PHE A 97 -18.75 -1.89 9.01
N ASP A 98 -18.25 -2.62 10.01
CA ASP A 98 -18.54 -2.33 11.41
C ASP A 98 -17.64 -1.20 11.95
N ASP A 99 -16.52 -0.91 11.27
CA ASP A 99 -15.69 0.29 11.51
C ASP A 99 -16.38 1.57 10.99
N HIS A 100 -17.13 2.21 11.88
CA HIS A 100 -17.80 3.50 11.63
C HIS A 100 -16.81 4.66 11.37
N GLN A 101 -15.52 4.48 11.70
CA GLN A 101 -14.46 5.45 11.47
C GLN A 101 -13.55 5.06 10.29
N ARG A 102 -13.98 4.09 9.48
CA ARG A 102 -13.23 3.63 8.32
C ARG A 102 -12.92 4.79 7.36
N PRO A 103 -11.64 5.06 7.05
CA PRO A 103 -11.30 6.07 6.06
C PRO A 103 -11.76 5.63 4.65
N GLY A 104 -12.18 6.58 3.82
CA GLY A 104 -12.33 6.32 2.39
C GLY A 104 -10.98 5.97 1.75
N GLU A 105 -11.01 5.27 0.60
CA GLU A 105 -9.79 4.75 -0.05
C GLU A 105 -8.72 5.83 -0.28
N THR A 106 -9.12 7.06 -0.64
CA THR A 106 -8.16 8.17 -0.86
C THR A 106 -7.44 8.54 0.44
N LYS A 107 -8.17 8.70 1.54
CA LYS A 107 -7.60 9.01 2.86
C LYS A 107 -6.69 7.88 3.34
N GLN A 108 -7.12 6.63 3.14
CA GLN A 108 -6.33 5.46 3.49
C GLN A 108 -5.02 5.37 2.68
N ALA A 109 -5.06 5.72 1.38
CA ALA A 109 -3.86 5.78 0.55
C ALA A 109 -2.89 6.88 1.01
N LEU A 110 -3.41 8.04 1.40
CA LEU A 110 -2.63 9.14 1.96
C LEU A 110 -1.97 8.75 3.29
N GLU A 111 -2.71 8.12 4.21
CA GLU A 111 -2.19 7.64 5.49
C GLU A 111 -1.05 6.62 5.28
N LEU A 112 -1.20 5.69 4.34
CA LEU A 112 -0.14 4.74 4.00
C LEU A 112 1.08 5.44 3.37
N LEU A 113 0.89 6.38 2.45
CA LEU A 113 1.99 7.16 1.88
C LEU A 113 2.74 7.98 2.92
N GLN A 114 2.03 8.58 3.88
CA GLN A 114 2.63 9.31 4.99
C GLN A 114 3.45 8.39 5.87
N TRP A 115 2.96 7.18 6.16
CA TRP A 115 3.71 6.19 6.93
C TRP A 115 4.98 5.74 6.20
N ILE A 116 4.90 5.51 4.87
CA ILE A 116 6.04 5.15 4.03
C ILE A 116 7.08 6.28 4.00
N GLY A 117 6.63 7.51 3.73
CA GLY A 117 7.48 8.70 3.66
C GLY A 117 8.10 9.07 5.00
N GLY A 118 7.37 8.88 6.10
CA GLY A 118 7.88 9.07 7.46
C GLY A 118 8.97 8.07 7.86
N ARG A 119 9.08 6.95 7.14
CA ARG A 119 10.19 5.99 7.25
C ARG A 119 11.32 6.23 6.23
N ASP A 120 11.12 7.09 5.23
CA ASP A 120 12.07 7.38 4.13
C ASP A 120 12.86 8.70 4.27
N ALA A 121 12.80 9.35 5.44
CA ALA A 121 13.48 10.61 5.79
C ALA A 121 12.76 11.91 5.38
N ASP A 122 13.02 12.95 6.18
CA ASP A 122 12.85 14.39 5.93
C ASP A 122 11.45 14.92 5.61
N GLY A 123 11.01 15.89 6.42
CA GLY A 123 9.66 16.47 6.44
C GLY A 123 9.16 17.19 5.18
N GLU A 124 9.88 17.13 4.06
CA GLU A 124 9.53 17.82 2.82
C GLU A 124 8.40 17.12 2.04
N TYR A 125 8.33 15.78 2.07
CA TYR A 125 7.21 15.03 1.45
C TYR A 125 5.89 15.26 2.20
N ARG A 126 5.97 15.48 3.52
CA ARG A 126 4.82 15.78 4.40
C ARG A 126 4.15 17.09 4.02
N GLN A 127 4.92 18.15 3.79
CA GLN A 127 4.37 19.47 3.49
C GLN A 127 3.67 19.47 2.12
N ARG A 128 4.30 18.91 1.09
CA ARG A 128 3.73 18.87 -0.27
C ARG A 128 2.44 18.03 -0.38
N LEU A 129 2.33 16.94 0.40
CA LEU A 129 1.11 16.12 0.43
C LEU A 129 -0.04 16.82 1.16
N LEU A 130 0.24 17.51 2.27
CA LEU A 130 -0.77 18.27 3.00
C LEU A 130 -1.24 19.49 2.19
N ASP A 131 -0.33 20.16 1.49
CA ASP A 131 -0.67 21.28 0.61
C ASP A 131 -1.55 20.82 -0.57
N ALA A 132 -1.28 19.64 -1.16
CA ALA A 132 -2.08 19.10 -2.25
C ALA A 132 -3.48 18.60 -1.83
N VAL A 133 -3.65 18.19 -0.56
CA VAL A 133 -4.94 17.72 -0.03
C VAL A 133 -5.78 18.87 0.52
N ASN A 134 -5.15 19.93 1.05
CA ASN A 134 -5.83 21.13 1.51
C ASN A 134 -6.13 22.13 0.37
N ALA A 135 -5.49 21.96 -0.79
CA ALA A 135 -5.86 22.64 -2.02
C ALA A 135 -7.14 22.02 -2.59
N ASP A 136 -8.28 22.42 -2.04
CA ASP A 136 -9.62 22.21 -2.60
C ASP A 136 -9.81 23.15 -3.82
N ASP A 137 -8.89 23.08 -4.79
CA ASP A 137 -8.91 23.87 -6.02
C ASP A 137 -8.72 22.94 -7.24
N PRO A 138 -9.76 22.69 -8.06
CA PRO A 138 -9.73 21.75 -9.17
C PRO A 138 -8.89 22.23 -10.38
N GLY A 139 -7.96 23.16 -10.20
CA GLY A 139 -7.37 23.95 -11.29
C GLY A 139 -5.85 24.10 -11.32
N SER A 140 -5.05 23.44 -10.47
CA SER A 140 -3.60 23.70 -10.45
C SER A 140 -2.74 22.55 -10.96
N ALA A 141 -2.05 22.84 -12.06
CA ALA A 141 -1.27 21.95 -12.90
C ALA A 141 -0.12 21.26 -12.17
N VAL A 142 0.08 19.97 -12.48
CA VAL A 142 1.34 19.28 -12.22
C VAL A 142 2.36 19.83 -13.23
N PRO A 143 3.54 20.35 -12.82
CA PRO A 143 4.56 20.73 -13.79
C PRO A 143 5.13 19.47 -14.43
N GLU A 144 5.12 19.44 -15.77
CA GLU A 144 5.86 18.48 -16.58
C GLU A 144 7.32 18.45 -16.14
N LEU A 145 7.80 17.26 -15.79
CA LEU A 145 9.24 17.01 -15.66
C LEU A 145 9.83 16.99 -17.07
N GLU A 146 10.45 18.10 -17.47
CA GLU A 146 11.34 18.14 -18.63
C GLU A 146 12.59 17.28 -18.37
N ARG A 147 12.73 16.26 -19.24
CA ARG A 147 13.92 15.53 -19.73
C ARG A 147 15.15 15.37 -18.85
#